data_AF-E6WV33-F1
#
_entry.id   AF-E6WV33-F1
#
_cell.length_a   1.000
_cell.length_b   1.000
_cell.length_c   1.000
_cell.angle_alpha   90.00
_cell.angle_beta   90.00
_cell.angle_gamma   90.00
#
_symmetry.space_group_name_H-M   'P 1'
#
loop_
_entity.id
_entity.type
_entity.pdbx_description
1 polymer ?
#
loop_
_entity_poly.entity_id
_entity_poly.type
_entity_poly.pdbx_seq_one_letter_code
_entity_poly.pdbx_strand_id
1 'polypeptide(L)'
;MDATSPVREFLRSAGIHDFKTQPQGKEHKKLIPTTVVTAHGVYTTQTSIYRPTTKDGDPRIWVYSLGNWANGNNVLALVSRGDGGLLVINASSPGLIPGLWRDTRQPDVNILRILDPLSQRPNPAATELLGMIKDISGQWHQGLPGLRRDLEVGRLLEELLGLPANSSKSPDYKGIEIKAGRIRSTNRQTLFAKVPDWSISPVKSSAELVDIFGYSRGEKYRRRLCCSVSGAKPNSQGLYLEVVETPHRLAERSNKLDYPDVAYWPMDALKETLLAKHPETFWVRANCIKNGASELFRYEKVLHTKRPIASALPTLLETGAVTVDHLITRDHAGRVRERGPLFRIDKRNFDLLFPPGEEHDLR
;
A
#
# COMPACT_ATOMS: atom_id res chain seq x y z
N MET A 1 -12.71 -7.89 -24.04
CA MET A 1 -12.99 -7.65 -22.61
C MET A 1 -12.72 -6.18 -22.33
N ASP A 2 -13.31 -5.63 -21.27
CA ASP A 2 -13.03 -4.26 -20.84
C ASP A 2 -11.71 -4.22 -20.07
N ALA A 3 -10.87 -3.23 -20.37
CA ALA A 3 -9.72 -2.95 -19.53
C ALA A 3 -10.22 -2.13 -18.33
N THR A 4 -10.61 -2.84 -17.28
CA THR A 4 -11.08 -2.23 -16.02
C THR A 4 -10.01 -1.32 -15.41
N SER A 5 -10.39 -0.43 -14.49
CA SER A 5 -9.45 0.49 -13.83
C SER A 5 -8.20 -0.21 -13.27
N PRO A 6 -8.29 -1.36 -12.57
CA PRO A 6 -7.11 -2.09 -12.11
C PRO A 6 -6.20 -2.61 -13.25
N VAL A 7 -6.79 -3.08 -14.36
CA VAL A 7 -6.02 -3.57 -15.52
C VAL A 7 -5.27 -2.43 -16.20
N ARG A 8 -5.91 -1.27 -16.38
CA ARG A 8 -5.28 -0.08 -16.95
C ARG A 8 -4.10 0.40 -16.09
N GLU A 9 -4.28 0.41 -14.77
CA GLU A 9 -3.24 0.79 -13.82
C GLU A 9 -2.05 -0.18 -13.86
N PHE A 10 -2.33 -1.48 -13.87
CA PHE A 10 -1.31 -2.51 -13.98
C PHE A 10 -0.47 -2.31 -15.25
N LEU A 11 -1.10 -2.20 -16.43
CA LEU A 11 -0.39 -2.03 -17.69
C LEU A 11 0.48 -0.77 -17.72
N ARG A 12 -0.02 0.33 -17.14
CA ARG A 12 0.73 1.59 -17.04
C ARG A 12 1.94 1.43 -16.11
N SER A 13 1.73 0.92 -14.89
CA SER A 13 2.78 0.76 -13.88
C SER A 13 3.86 -0.25 -14.27
N ALA A 14 3.50 -1.24 -15.08
CA ALA A 14 4.42 -2.21 -15.66
C ALA A 14 5.17 -1.70 -16.90
N GLY A 15 4.90 -0.45 -17.34
CA GLY A 15 5.50 0.13 -18.54
C GLY A 15 5.02 -0.48 -19.86
N ILE A 16 3.92 -1.24 -19.84
CA ILE A 16 3.39 -1.95 -21.02
C ILE A 16 2.56 -0.99 -21.88
N HIS A 17 1.64 -0.23 -21.27
CA HIS A 17 0.81 0.73 -22.02
C HIS A 17 0.09 1.74 -21.13
N ASP A 18 -0.08 2.96 -21.62
CA ASP A 18 -0.95 3.98 -21.03
C ASP A 18 -2.11 4.30 -22.00
N PHE A 19 -3.34 4.03 -21.56
CA PHE A 19 -4.54 4.33 -22.35
C PHE A 19 -4.86 5.82 -22.42
N LYS A 20 -4.36 6.65 -21.48
CA LYS A 20 -4.60 8.11 -21.50
C LYS A 20 -3.97 8.77 -22.71
N THR A 21 -2.86 8.23 -23.20
CA THR A 21 -2.15 8.75 -24.38
C THR A 21 -2.53 8.05 -25.68
N GLN A 22 -3.41 7.04 -25.63
CA GLN A 22 -3.84 6.29 -26.80
C GLN A 22 -5.03 6.98 -27.48
N PRO A 23 -4.94 7.30 -28.80
CA PRO A 23 -6.10 7.77 -29.55
C PRO A 23 -7.16 6.67 -29.75
N GLN A 24 -8.38 7.07 -30.10
CA GLN A 24 -9.46 6.14 -30.43
C GLN A 24 -9.29 5.61 -31.86
N GLY A 25 -9.67 4.35 -32.09
CA GLY A 25 -9.67 3.72 -33.41
C GLY A 25 -8.88 2.41 -33.47
N LYS A 26 -9.18 1.59 -34.47
CA LYS A 26 -8.53 0.27 -34.67
C LYS A 26 -7.08 0.41 -35.15
N GLU A 27 -6.79 1.48 -35.86
CA GLU A 27 -5.49 1.89 -36.37
C GLU A 27 -4.49 2.24 -35.25
N HIS A 28 -5.00 2.64 -34.08
CA HIS A 28 -4.19 2.91 -32.89
C HIS A 28 -4.06 1.71 -31.95
N LYS A 29 -4.53 0.53 -32.39
CA LYS A 29 -4.39 -0.73 -31.64
C LYS A 29 -2.91 -1.07 -31.47
N LYS A 30 -2.54 -1.45 -30.24
CA LYS A 30 -1.23 -2.05 -29.97
C LYS A 30 -1.38 -3.55 -29.73
N LEU A 31 -0.37 -4.30 -30.16
CA LEU A 31 -0.26 -5.75 -29.97
C LEU A 31 0.88 -6.01 -29.00
N ILE A 32 0.56 -6.66 -27.89
CA ILE A 32 1.51 -7.00 -26.85
C ILE A 32 1.85 -8.48 -26.96
N PRO A 33 3.13 -8.87 -27.12
CA PRO A 33 3.55 -10.27 -27.07
C PRO A 33 3.03 -10.93 -25.80
N THR A 34 2.35 -12.06 -25.91
CA THR A 34 1.64 -12.67 -24.79
C THR A 34 1.92 -14.17 -24.72
N THR A 35 2.16 -14.68 -23.51
CA THR A 35 2.21 -16.11 -23.23
C THR A 35 1.02 -16.48 -22.37
N VAL A 36 0.24 -17.49 -22.75
CA VAL A 36 -0.87 -18.01 -21.96
C VAL A 36 -0.44 -19.30 -21.28
N VAL A 37 -0.69 -19.40 -19.97
CA VAL A 37 -0.38 -20.57 -19.15
C VAL A 37 -1.68 -21.21 -18.67
N THR A 38 -1.79 -22.51 -18.90
CA THR A 38 -2.91 -23.36 -18.47
C THR A 38 -2.37 -24.58 -17.73
N ALA A 39 -3.25 -25.42 -17.17
CA ALA A 39 -2.83 -26.70 -16.59
C ALA A 39 -2.21 -27.66 -17.62
N HIS A 40 -2.49 -27.49 -18.91
CA HIS A 40 -2.17 -28.44 -19.98
C HIS A 40 -1.03 -27.97 -20.90
N GLY A 41 -0.56 -26.73 -20.73
CA GLY A 41 0.47 -26.20 -21.61
C GLY A 41 0.67 -24.70 -21.51
N VAL A 42 1.72 -24.28 -22.22
CA VAL A 42 2.16 -22.89 -22.37
C VAL A 42 2.05 -22.54 -23.85
N TYR A 43 1.31 -21.47 -24.16
CA TYR A 43 0.99 -21.10 -25.54
C TYR A 43 1.41 -19.66 -25.82
N THR A 44 2.08 -19.43 -26.94
CA THR A 44 2.42 -18.07 -27.40
C THR A 44 1.27 -17.47 -28.21
N THR A 45 0.99 -16.21 -27.99
CA THR A 45 -0.08 -15.44 -28.63
C THR A 45 0.23 -13.95 -28.53
N GLN A 46 -0.77 -13.12 -28.77
CA GLN A 46 -0.70 -11.68 -28.58
C GLN A 46 -1.97 -11.15 -27.91
N THR A 47 -1.84 -10.01 -27.24
CA THR A 47 -2.96 -9.29 -26.65
C THR A 47 -3.11 -7.96 -27.36
N SER A 48 -4.28 -7.71 -27.95
CA SER A 48 -4.59 -6.38 -28.46
C SER A 48 -5.18 -5.49 -27.38
N ILE A 49 -4.68 -4.25 -27.34
CA ILE A 49 -5.18 -3.17 -26.50
C ILE A 49 -5.51 -1.96 -27.36
N TYR A 50 -6.72 -1.42 -27.20
CA TYR A 50 -7.20 -0.31 -28.02
C TYR A 50 -8.35 0.45 -27.34
N ARG A 51 -8.62 1.65 -27.85
CA ARG A 51 -9.83 2.42 -27.56
C ARG A 51 -10.72 2.42 -28.80
N PRO A 52 -11.96 1.92 -28.76
CA PRO A 52 -12.86 1.94 -29.92
C PRO A 52 -13.28 3.37 -30.28
N THR A 53 -13.81 3.60 -31.48
CA THR A 53 -14.48 4.88 -31.85
C THR A 53 -15.89 5.00 -31.26
N THR A 54 -16.47 3.88 -30.84
CA THR A 54 -17.78 3.80 -30.17
C THR A 54 -17.60 3.81 -28.65
N LYS A 55 -18.69 3.97 -27.88
CA LYS A 55 -18.68 3.86 -26.40
C LYS A 55 -17.66 4.78 -25.75
N ASP A 56 -17.55 6.00 -26.29
CA ASP A 56 -16.61 7.04 -25.84
C ASP A 56 -15.13 6.60 -25.73
N GLY A 57 -14.76 5.57 -26.50
CA GLY A 57 -13.43 4.99 -26.48
C GLY A 57 -13.04 4.31 -25.18
N ASP A 58 -14.00 3.64 -24.52
CA ASP A 58 -13.74 2.78 -23.37
C ASP A 58 -12.61 1.76 -23.67
N PRO A 59 -11.49 1.80 -22.92
CA PRO A 59 -10.35 0.91 -23.12
C PRO A 59 -10.70 -0.58 -23.15
N ARG A 60 -10.16 -1.29 -24.14
CA ARG A 60 -10.38 -2.72 -24.34
C ARG A 60 -9.07 -3.50 -24.28
N ILE A 61 -9.16 -4.73 -23.77
CA ILE A 61 -8.12 -5.74 -23.79
C ILE A 61 -8.67 -7.03 -24.40
N TRP A 62 -7.89 -7.64 -25.30
CA TRP A 62 -8.28 -8.86 -26.01
C TRP A 62 -7.08 -9.77 -26.25
N VAL A 63 -7.00 -10.85 -25.47
CA VAL A 63 -6.04 -11.94 -25.65
C VAL A 63 -6.50 -12.79 -26.83
N TYR A 64 -5.65 -12.96 -27.84
CA TYR A 64 -6.01 -13.69 -29.05
C TYR A 64 -6.18 -15.18 -28.73
N SER A 65 -7.23 -15.80 -29.28
CA SER A 65 -7.56 -17.21 -29.09
C SER A 65 -7.84 -17.62 -27.64
N LEU A 66 -8.19 -16.67 -26.77
CA LEU A 66 -8.46 -16.93 -25.35
C LEU A 66 -9.51 -18.02 -25.10
N GLY A 67 -10.52 -18.14 -25.99
CA GLY A 67 -11.56 -19.17 -25.90
C GLY A 67 -11.04 -20.61 -25.96
N ASN A 68 -9.81 -20.83 -26.44
CA ASN A 68 -9.17 -22.14 -26.43
C ASN A 68 -8.61 -22.52 -25.05
N TRP A 69 -8.48 -21.55 -24.14
CA TRP A 69 -7.71 -21.69 -22.89
C TRP A 69 -8.45 -21.21 -21.65
N ALA A 70 -9.59 -20.53 -21.82
CA ALA A 70 -10.42 -20.04 -20.74
C ALA A 70 -11.90 -20.02 -21.14
N ASN A 71 -12.75 -20.34 -20.16
CA ASN A 71 -14.20 -20.28 -20.29
C ASN A 71 -14.75 -18.99 -19.65
N GLY A 72 -16.03 -18.71 -19.90
CA GLY A 72 -16.77 -17.69 -19.14
C GLY A 72 -16.63 -17.94 -17.64
N ASN A 73 -16.53 -16.86 -16.85
CA ASN A 73 -16.34 -16.86 -15.40
C ASN A 73 -14.97 -17.41 -14.90
N ASN A 74 -14.02 -17.72 -15.78
CA ASN A 74 -12.65 -17.97 -15.35
C ASN A 74 -11.97 -16.68 -14.88
N VAL A 75 -11.17 -16.81 -13.83
CA VAL A 75 -10.31 -15.76 -13.31
C VAL A 75 -8.97 -15.83 -14.02
N LEU A 76 -8.58 -14.73 -14.66
CA LEU A 76 -7.31 -14.60 -15.36
C LEU A 76 -6.38 -13.67 -14.58
N ALA A 77 -5.18 -14.15 -14.27
CA ALA A 77 -4.12 -13.32 -13.73
C ALA A 77 -3.24 -12.79 -14.88
N LEU A 78 -2.98 -11.48 -14.87
CA LEU A 78 -2.06 -10.82 -15.79
C LEU A 78 -0.75 -10.53 -15.05
N VAL A 79 0.37 -10.97 -15.62
CA VAL A 79 1.71 -10.78 -15.07
C VAL A 79 2.58 -10.13 -16.14
N SER A 80 3.38 -9.14 -15.75
CA SER A 80 4.36 -8.53 -16.66
C SER A 80 5.58 -9.43 -16.76
N ARG A 81 6.05 -9.67 -17.97
CA ARG A 81 7.30 -10.41 -18.21
C ARG A 81 8.55 -9.55 -18.01
N GLY A 82 8.39 -8.23 -17.83
CA GLY A 82 9.50 -7.28 -17.68
C GLY A 82 10.22 -6.90 -18.97
N ASP A 83 9.93 -7.57 -20.09
CA ASP A 83 10.42 -7.28 -21.45
C ASP A 83 9.36 -6.54 -22.31
N GLY A 84 8.32 -6.00 -21.68
CA GLY A 84 7.15 -5.42 -22.35
C GLY A 84 6.08 -6.43 -22.75
N GLY A 85 6.32 -7.73 -22.56
CA GLY A 85 5.35 -8.79 -22.80
C GLY A 85 4.43 -9.09 -21.61
N LEU A 86 3.34 -9.82 -21.89
CA LEU A 86 2.38 -10.30 -20.90
C LEU A 86 2.46 -11.81 -20.71
N LEU A 87 2.26 -12.24 -19.48
CA LEU A 87 1.94 -13.61 -19.12
C LEU A 87 0.48 -13.61 -18.62
N VAL A 88 -0.37 -14.44 -19.22
CA VAL A 88 -1.78 -14.59 -18.86
C VAL A 88 -1.98 -15.98 -18.29
N ILE A 89 -2.37 -16.06 -17.04
CA ILE A 89 -2.54 -17.32 -16.32
C ILE A 89 -4.03 -17.53 -16.10
N ASN A 90 -4.58 -18.66 -16.55
CA ASN A 90 -5.93 -19.04 -16.16
C ASN A 90 -5.90 -19.61 -14.73
N ALA A 91 -6.07 -18.73 -13.74
CA ALA A 91 -6.06 -19.08 -12.32
C ALA A 91 -7.25 -19.98 -11.92
N SER A 92 -8.26 -20.08 -12.77
CA SER A 92 -9.35 -21.05 -12.63
C SER A 92 -9.02 -22.47 -13.09
N SER A 93 -7.82 -22.72 -13.62
CA SER A 93 -7.39 -24.06 -14.03
C SER A 93 -7.09 -24.92 -12.78
N PRO A 94 -7.81 -26.03 -12.56
CA PRO A 94 -7.54 -26.91 -11.42
C PRO A 94 -6.10 -27.42 -11.42
N GLY A 95 -5.48 -27.51 -10.23
CA GLY A 95 -4.12 -28.03 -10.05
C GLY A 95 -2.98 -27.10 -10.48
N LEU A 96 -3.24 -26.08 -11.34
CA LEU A 96 -2.18 -25.20 -11.87
C LEU A 96 -1.52 -24.34 -10.79
N ILE A 97 -2.31 -23.75 -9.88
CA ILE A 97 -1.79 -22.93 -8.77
C ILE A 97 -1.77 -23.80 -7.50
N PRO A 98 -0.58 -24.08 -6.94
CA PRO A 98 -0.46 -24.88 -5.73
C PRO A 98 -1.29 -24.29 -4.58
N GLY A 99 -2.08 -25.13 -3.90
CA GLY A 99 -2.86 -24.75 -2.72
C GLY A 99 -4.18 -24.01 -3.00
N LEU A 100 -4.47 -23.61 -4.25
CA LEU A 100 -5.73 -22.94 -4.58
C LEU A 100 -6.91 -23.92 -4.74
N TRP A 101 -6.61 -25.13 -5.19
CA TRP A 101 -7.61 -26.18 -5.46
C TRP A 101 -7.37 -27.37 -4.55
N ARG A 102 -8.45 -28.00 -4.07
CA ARG A 102 -8.39 -29.30 -3.38
C ARG A 102 -8.14 -30.47 -4.33
N ASP A 103 -8.21 -30.22 -5.63
CA ASP A 103 -7.97 -31.21 -6.67
C ASP A 103 -6.50 -31.61 -6.68
N THR A 104 -6.23 -32.92 -6.59
CA THR A 104 -4.88 -33.51 -6.55
C THR A 104 -4.32 -33.79 -7.94
N ARG A 105 -5.05 -33.46 -9.02
CA ARG A 105 -4.53 -33.60 -10.38
C ARG A 105 -3.28 -32.75 -10.56
N GLN A 106 -2.17 -33.41 -10.89
CA GLN A 106 -0.93 -32.72 -11.23
C GLN A 106 -1.10 -32.05 -12.60
N PRO A 107 -0.82 -30.73 -12.71
CA PRO A 107 -0.80 -30.08 -14.00
C PRO A 107 0.41 -30.55 -14.83
N ASP A 108 0.28 -30.52 -16.15
CA ASP A 108 1.39 -30.76 -17.08
C ASP A 108 2.43 -29.63 -17.01
N VAL A 109 2.04 -28.48 -16.44
CA VAL A 109 2.86 -27.28 -16.30
C VAL A 109 3.18 -27.01 -14.83
N ASN A 110 4.47 -26.91 -14.52
CA ASN A 110 4.92 -26.35 -13.24
C ASN A 110 4.98 -24.82 -13.34
N ILE A 111 3.94 -24.15 -12.82
CA ILE A 111 3.83 -22.69 -12.87
C ILE A 111 4.97 -21.98 -12.12
N LEU A 112 5.51 -22.57 -11.05
CA LEU A 112 6.58 -21.96 -10.27
C LEU A 112 7.84 -21.79 -11.11
N ARG A 113 8.18 -22.77 -11.96
CA ARG A 113 9.31 -22.66 -12.89
C ARG A 113 9.16 -21.51 -13.90
N ILE A 114 7.93 -21.10 -14.20
CA ILE A 114 7.65 -19.96 -15.08
C ILE A 114 7.75 -18.64 -14.31
N LEU A 115 7.32 -18.62 -13.05
CA LEU A 115 7.27 -17.41 -12.22
C LEU A 115 8.58 -17.11 -11.49
N ASP A 116 9.40 -18.12 -11.16
CA ASP A 116 10.66 -17.97 -10.42
C ASP A 116 11.62 -16.98 -11.12
N PRO A 117 11.87 -17.08 -12.44
CA PRO A 117 12.75 -16.13 -13.13
C PRO A 117 12.20 -14.70 -13.13
N LEU A 118 10.87 -14.54 -13.03
CA LEU A 118 10.22 -13.22 -12.94
C LEU A 118 10.29 -12.64 -11.53
N SER A 119 10.52 -13.48 -10.52
CA SER A 119 10.54 -13.11 -9.10
C SER A 119 11.96 -12.77 -8.60
N GLN A 120 12.98 -13.32 -9.26
CA GLN A 120 14.39 -13.24 -8.86
C GLN A 120 15.08 -12.01 -9.46
N ARG A 121 14.86 -10.83 -8.90
CA ARG A 121 15.83 -9.73 -9.03
C ARG A 121 16.48 -9.49 -7.67
N PRO A 122 17.74 -9.92 -7.46
CA PRO A 122 18.47 -9.57 -6.25
C PRO A 122 18.49 -8.05 -6.14
N ASN A 123 18.15 -7.54 -4.95
CA ASN A 123 18.31 -6.13 -4.62
C ASN A 123 19.56 -6.01 -3.73
N PRO A 124 20.72 -5.60 -4.26
CA PRO A 124 21.95 -5.50 -3.48
C PRO A 124 21.80 -4.61 -2.24
N ALA A 125 21.00 -3.54 -2.33
CA ALA A 125 20.72 -2.66 -1.20
C ALA A 125 19.93 -3.38 -0.10
N ALA A 126 19.04 -4.31 -0.45
CA ALA A 126 18.28 -5.09 0.53
C ALA A 126 19.17 -6.09 1.25
N THR A 127 20.06 -6.76 0.51
CA THR A 127 21.07 -7.66 1.09
C THR A 127 22.02 -6.91 2.02
N GLU A 128 22.51 -5.75 1.60
CA GLU A 128 23.38 -4.89 2.41
C GLU A 128 22.69 -4.42 3.69
N LEU A 129 21.47 -3.87 3.57
CA LEU A 129 20.69 -3.42 4.73
C LEU A 129 20.38 -4.56 5.71
N LEU A 130 20.03 -5.75 5.19
CA LEU A 130 19.81 -6.92 6.03
C LEU A 130 21.08 -7.32 6.77
N GLY A 131 22.24 -7.26 6.13
CA GLY A 131 23.55 -7.46 6.76
C GLY A 131 23.79 -6.46 7.91
N MET A 132 23.62 -5.17 7.65
CA MET A 132 23.77 -4.12 8.67
C MET A 132 22.85 -4.35 9.88
N ILE A 133 21.60 -4.75 9.64
CA ILE A 133 20.65 -5.05 10.73
C ILE A 133 21.06 -6.31 11.50
N LYS A 134 21.60 -7.33 10.82
CA LYS A 134 22.13 -8.54 11.47
C LYS A 134 23.32 -8.21 12.36
N ASP A 135 24.23 -7.33 11.95
CA ASP A 135 25.41 -6.96 12.73
C ASP A 135 25.05 -6.31 14.08
N ILE A 136 23.91 -5.61 14.15
CA ILE A 136 23.41 -5.00 15.38
C ILE A 136 22.38 -5.88 16.12
N SER A 137 21.98 -7.01 15.54
CA SER A 137 20.97 -7.91 16.12
C SER A 137 21.54 -8.77 17.26
N GLY A 138 20.68 -9.48 17.99
CA GLY A 138 21.11 -10.41 19.05
C GLY A 138 21.55 -9.76 20.38
N GLN A 139 21.82 -8.45 20.41
CA GLN A 139 22.26 -7.70 21.59
C GLN A 139 21.26 -6.62 22.04
N TRP A 140 21.37 -6.19 23.30
CA TRP A 140 20.53 -5.13 23.87
C TRP A 140 21.16 -3.76 23.67
N HIS A 141 20.41 -2.85 23.05
CA HIS A 141 20.80 -1.46 22.83
C HIS A 141 20.04 -0.54 23.75
N GLN A 142 20.73 0.43 24.33
CA GLN A 142 20.12 1.39 25.25
C GLN A 142 19.53 2.57 24.50
N GLY A 143 18.22 2.76 24.62
CA GLY A 143 17.55 3.97 24.17
C GLY A 143 17.78 5.17 25.10
N LEU A 144 17.50 6.36 24.58
CA LEU A 144 17.55 7.59 25.35
C LEU A 144 16.40 7.67 26.37
N PRO A 145 16.63 8.27 27.55
CA PRO A 145 15.58 8.53 28.51
C PRO A 145 14.65 9.67 28.03
N GLY A 146 13.37 9.63 28.44
CA GLY A 146 12.48 10.79 28.31
C GLY A 146 11.13 10.53 27.63
N LEU A 147 10.45 11.62 27.25
CA LEU A 147 9.02 11.65 26.90
C LEU A 147 8.67 11.12 25.49
N ARG A 148 9.65 10.86 24.60
CA ARG A 148 9.42 10.41 23.21
C ARG A 148 9.59 8.89 23.01
N ARG A 149 9.27 8.10 24.05
CA ARG A 149 9.44 6.63 24.03
C ARG A 149 8.86 5.97 22.79
N ASP A 150 7.69 6.40 22.31
CA ASP A 150 7.02 5.74 21.18
C ASP A 150 7.89 5.70 19.91
N LEU A 151 8.68 6.75 19.66
CA LEU A 151 9.55 6.88 18.49
C LEU A 151 10.95 6.28 18.69
N GLU A 152 11.31 5.99 19.94
CA GLU A 152 12.68 5.66 20.31
C GLU A 152 13.21 4.39 19.64
N VAL A 153 12.35 3.37 19.46
CA VAL A 153 12.72 2.12 18.78
C VAL A 153 13.13 2.34 17.31
N GLY A 154 12.55 3.33 16.64
CA GLY A 154 12.93 3.69 15.27
C GLY A 154 14.16 4.57 15.23
N ARG A 155 14.16 5.62 16.06
CA ARG A 155 15.28 6.56 16.18
C ARG A 155 16.59 5.84 16.49
N LEU A 156 16.57 4.92 17.45
CA LEU A 156 17.76 4.14 17.83
C LEU A 156 18.21 3.20 16.71
N LEU A 157 17.28 2.59 15.97
CA LEU A 157 17.63 1.74 14.83
C LEU A 157 18.35 2.55 13.75
N GLU A 158 17.80 3.71 13.39
CA GLU A 158 18.42 4.63 12.42
C GLU A 158 19.83 5.04 12.86
N GLU A 159 20.00 5.40 14.15
CA GLU A 159 21.29 5.75 14.73
C GLU A 159 22.32 4.60 14.63
N LEU A 160 21.92 3.38 14.99
CA LEU A 160 22.78 2.20 14.91
C LEU A 160 23.17 1.83 13.48
N LEU A 161 22.31 2.13 12.51
CA LEU A 161 22.59 1.93 11.09
C LEU A 161 23.38 3.10 10.47
N GLY A 162 23.71 4.13 11.24
CA GLY A 162 24.40 5.33 10.74
C GLY A 162 23.54 6.18 9.81
N LEU A 163 22.21 6.09 9.91
CA LEU A 163 21.27 6.83 9.07
C LEU A 163 20.87 8.14 9.76
N PRO A 164 21.13 9.31 9.14
CA PRO A 164 20.75 10.58 9.73
C PRO A 164 19.23 10.75 9.69
N ALA A 165 18.66 11.20 10.81
CA ALA A 165 17.25 11.55 10.88
C ALA A 165 16.93 12.62 9.83
N ASN A 166 15.95 12.34 8.98
CA ASN A 166 15.48 13.28 7.97
C ASN A 166 13.96 13.22 7.84
N SER A 167 13.36 14.31 7.37
CA SER A 167 11.92 14.40 7.11
C SER A 167 11.60 14.11 5.64
N SER A 168 12.41 13.30 4.96
CA SER A 168 12.26 13.05 3.54
C SER A 168 10.99 12.24 3.25
N LYS A 169 10.39 12.51 2.09
CA LYS A 169 9.33 11.67 1.53
C LYS A 169 9.89 10.40 0.87
N SER A 170 11.18 10.39 0.58
CA SER A 170 11.86 9.23 -0.01
C SER A 170 12.04 8.11 1.01
N PRO A 171 12.28 6.88 0.54
CA PRO A 171 12.67 5.77 1.40
C PRO A 171 13.99 6.03 2.13
N ASP A 172 14.16 5.44 3.31
CA ASP A 172 15.25 5.74 4.24
C ASP A 172 16.62 5.23 3.76
N TYR A 173 16.67 4.12 3.03
CA TYR A 173 17.92 3.47 2.62
C TYR A 173 17.89 2.98 1.16
N LYS A 174 18.55 3.72 0.25
CA LYS A 174 18.75 3.31 -1.16
C LYS A 174 17.47 2.78 -1.86
N GLY A 175 16.31 3.37 -1.56
CA GLY A 175 15.00 2.94 -2.11
C GLY A 175 14.18 2.00 -1.22
N ILE A 176 14.67 1.65 -0.03
CA ILE A 176 14.01 0.80 0.97
C ILE A 176 13.58 1.65 2.16
N GLU A 177 12.32 1.57 2.54
CA GLU A 177 11.77 2.20 3.74
C GLU A 177 12.06 1.32 4.97
N ILE A 178 12.41 1.94 6.10
CA ILE A 178 12.67 1.24 7.35
C ILE A 178 11.60 1.63 8.36
N LYS A 179 10.91 0.64 8.93
CA LYS A 179 9.90 0.85 9.96
C LYS A 179 10.15 -0.05 11.14
N ALA A 180 10.58 0.55 12.26
CA ALA A 180 10.80 -0.17 13.49
C ALA A 180 9.54 -0.20 14.36
N GLY A 181 9.30 -1.33 15.01
CA GLY A 181 8.20 -1.48 15.95
C GLY A 181 8.52 -2.45 17.08
N ARG A 182 7.86 -2.27 18.21
CA ARG A 182 7.96 -3.21 19.34
C ARG A 182 7.23 -4.50 19.00
N ILE A 183 7.80 -5.66 19.33
CA ILE A 183 7.19 -6.97 19.05
C ILE A 183 5.80 -7.07 19.70
N ARG A 184 5.65 -6.68 20.95
CA ARG A 184 4.38 -6.78 21.70
C ARG A 184 3.34 -5.71 21.33
N SER A 185 3.67 -4.78 20.43
CA SER A 185 2.73 -3.73 20.04
C SER A 185 1.65 -4.27 19.11
N THR A 186 0.39 -4.07 19.50
CA THR A 186 -0.81 -4.31 18.69
C THR A 186 -1.23 -3.09 17.88
N ASN A 187 -0.45 -2.00 17.93
CA ASN A 187 -0.78 -0.78 17.20
C ASN A 187 -0.70 -0.99 15.68
N ARG A 188 -1.67 -0.39 14.97
CA ARG A 188 -1.63 -0.26 13.50
C ARG A 188 -0.32 0.37 13.05
N GLN A 189 0.17 -0.06 11.91
CA GLN A 189 1.36 0.50 11.28
C GLN A 189 0.99 1.73 10.45
N THR A 190 1.82 2.76 10.50
CA THR A 190 1.67 3.93 9.63
C THR A 190 2.28 3.61 8.27
N LEU A 191 1.46 3.72 7.23
CA LEU A 191 1.89 3.62 5.84
C LEU A 191 2.57 4.95 5.45
N PHE A 192 1.79 6.02 5.42
CA PHE A 192 2.27 7.35 5.06
C PHE A 192 1.42 8.45 5.72
N ALA A 193 1.92 9.68 5.69
CA ALA A 193 1.17 10.87 6.07
C ALA A 193 0.75 11.65 4.83
N LYS A 194 -0.50 12.08 4.74
CA LYS A 194 -0.97 12.91 3.62
C LYS A 194 -2.11 13.82 4.06
N VAL A 195 -1.87 15.13 4.01
CA VAL A 195 -2.93 16.14 4.21
C VAL A 195 -3.96 16.09 3.08
N PRO A 196 -5.25 16.40 3.37
CA PRO A 196 -6.25 16.59 2.34
C PRO A 196 -5.80 17.60 1.31
N ASP A 197 -6.40 17.51 0.13
CA ASP A 197 -6.36 18.61 -0.80
C ASP A 197 -7.38 19.67 -0.37
N TRP A 198 -6.90 20.66 0.39
CA TRP A 198 -7.72 21.74 0.92
C TRP A 198 -8.36 22.60 -0.17
N SER A 199 -7.81 22.62 -1.39
CA SER A 199 -8.37 23.40 -2.50
C SER A 199 -9.73 22.87 -2.93
N ILE A 200 -9.91 21.55 -2.92
CA ILE A 200 -11.16 20.87 -3.27
C ILE A 200 -12.03 20.54 -2.05
N SER A 201 -11.46 20.56 -0.83
CA SER A 201 -12.16 20.20 0.41
C SER A 201 -13.13 21.29 0.88
N PRO A 202 -14.27 20.96 1.51
CA PRO A 202 -15.17 21.95 2.11
C PRO A 202 -14.54 22.66 3.30
N VAL A 203 -14.00 21.89 4.26
CA VAL A 203 -13.15 22.43 5.33
C VAL A 203 -11.80 22.79 4.71
N LYS A 204 -11.28 23.97 5.03
CA LYS A 204 -10.12 24.57 4.34
C LYS A 204 -8.80 24.42 5.09
N SER A 205 -8.82 23.92 6.31
CA SER A 205 -7.60 23.70 7.09
C SER A 205 -7.79 22.76 8.27
N SER A 206 -6.69 22.21 8.79
CA SER A 206 -6.68 21.46 10.04
C SER A 206 -7.10 22.33 11.25
N ALA A 207 -6.89 23.65 11.17
CA ALA A 207 -7.32 24.60 12.19
C ALA A 207 -8.85 24.70 12.26
N GLU A 208 -9.50 24.80 11.11
CA GLU A 208 -10.95 24.77 10.98
C GLU A 208 -11.52 23.39 11.36
N LEU A 209 -10.85 22.31 10.94
CA LEU A 209 -11.26 20.94 11.27
C LEU A 209 -11.33 20.71 12.79
N VAL A 210 -10.32 21.17 13.55
CA VAL A 210 -10.34 21.07 15.01
C VAL A 210 -11.34 22.04 15.65
N ASP A 211 -11.71 23.14 14.99
CA ASP A 211 -12.76 24.05 15.47
C ASP A 211 -14.16 23.47 15.25
N ILE A 212 -14.36 22.65 14.22
CA ILE A 212 -15.66 22.00 13.97
C ILE A 212 -15.80 20.70 14.77
N PHE A 213 -14.79 19.81 14.69
CA PHE A 213 -14.87 18.44 15.20
C PHE A 213 -14.04 18.18 16.46
N GLY A 214 -13.16 19.11 16.84
CA GLY A 214 -12.31 18.94 18.00
C GLY A 214 -13.09 18.91 19.31
N TYR A 215 -12.47 18.36 20.33
CA TYR A 215 -13.01 18.23 21.68
C TYR A 215 -11.95 18.64 22.71
N SER A 216 -12.38 18.98 23.93
CA SER A 216 -11.48 19.27 25.05
C SER A 216 -11.29 18.00 25.88
N ARG A 217 -10.04 17.71 26.29
CA ARG A 217 -9.73 16.58 27.18
C ARG A 217 -8.46 16.86 27.97
N GLY A 218 -8.61 17.05 29.27
CA GLY A 218 -7.55 17.49 30.18
C GLY A 218 -7.13 18.95 29.91
N GLU A 219 -6.10 19.41 30.61
CA GLU A 219 -5.71 20.83 30.62
C GLU A 219 -4.62 21.19 29.60
N LYS A 220 -3.95 20.19 29.00
CA LYS A 220 -2.79 20.40 28.13
C LYS A 220 -3.10 21.20 26.85
N TYR A 221 -4.29 21.03 26.30
CA TYR A 221 -4.70 21.67 25.05
C TYR A 221 -6.10 22.27 25.22
N ARG A 222 -6.32 23.45 24.65
CA ARG A 222 -7.65 24.08 24.58
C ARG A 222 -8.63 23.16 23.85
N ARG A 223 -8.19 22.61 22.72
CA ARG A 223 -8.97 21.70 21.89
C ARG A 223 -8.06 20.74 21.14
N ARG A 224 -8.55 19.55 20.84
CA ARG A 224 -7.82 18.55 20.03
C ARG A 224 -8.76 17.73 19.18
N LEU A 225 -8.26 17.26 18.05
CA LEU A 225 -8.89 16.21 17.25
C LEU A 225 -7.86 15.10 17.11
N CYS A 226 -7.90 14.18 18.07
CA CYS A 226 -7.12 12.94 18.05
C CYS A 226 -8.10 11.78 17.92
N CYS A 227 -8.31 11.30 16.69
CA CYS A 227 -9.26 10.25 16.39
C CYS A 227 -8.84 9.45 15.15
N SER A 228 -9.42 8.27 15.00
CA SER A 228 -9.31 7.46 13.78
C SER A 228 -10.61 7.52 13.00
N VAL A 229 -10.50 7.69 11.70
CA VAL A 229 -11.60 7.72 10.74
C VAL A 229 -11.50 6.47 9.87
N SER A 230 -12.62 5.79 9.68
CA SER A 230 -12.72 4.50 8.99
C SER A 230 -13.87 4.55 7.98
N GLY A 231 -13.78 3.76 6.90
CA GLY A 231 -14.91 3.56 5.98
C GLY A 231 -15.99 2.63 6.55
N ALA A 232 -15.66 1.79 7.54
CA ALA A 232 -16.59 0.80 8.06
C ALA A 232 -17.72 1.41 8.91
N LYS A 233 -17.42 2.47 9.69
CA LYS A 233 -18.42 3.17 10.52
C LYS A 233 -17.93 4.55 10.97
N PRO A 234 -18.85 5.50 11.22
CA PRO A 234 -18.54 6.76 11.89
C PRO A 234 -17.89 6.56 13.26
N ASN A 235 -16.92 7.41 13.57
CA ASN A 235 -16.31 7.47 14.89
C ASN A 235 -17.13 8.34 15.88
N SER A 236 -16.64 8.52 17.11
CA SER A 236 -17.30 9.31 18.15
C SER A 236 -17.47 10.80 17.82
N GLN A 237 -16.76 11.31 16.81
CA GLN A 237 -16.88 12.69 16.30
C GLN A 237 -17.83 12.75 15.11
N GLY A 238 -18.44 11.62 14.74
CA GLY A 238 -19.32 11.45 13.60
C GLY A 238 -18.58 11.35 12.26
N LEU A 239 -17.25 11.28 12.26
CA LEU A 239 -16.44 11.26 11.03
C LEU A 239 -16.32 9.83 10.46
N TYR A 240 -16.44 9.68 9.14
CA TYR A 240 -16.23 8.43 8.41
C TYR A 240 -15.60 8.68 7.03
N LEU A 241 -15.05 7.63 6.42
CA LEU A 241 -14.48 7.68 5.07
C LEU A 241 -15.46 7.10 4.04
N GLU A 242 -15.42 7.62 2.82
CA GLU A 242 -16.18 7.13 1.68
C GLU A 242 -15.31 7.20 0.43
N VAL A 243 -15.26 6.11 -0.34
CA VAL A 243 -14.61 6.10 -1.64
C VAL A 243 -15.62 6.55 -2.70
N VAL A 244 -15.30 7.63 -3.40
CA VAL A 244 -16.16 8.20 -4.44
C VAL A 244 -15.57 7.89 -5.80
N GLU A 245 -16.30 7.15 -6.64
CA GLU A 245 -15.82 6.72 -7.97
C GLU A 245 -15.62 7.89 -8.93
N THR A 246 -16.52 8.87 -8.91
CA THR A 246 -16.46 10.06 -9.75
C THR A 246 -16.65 11.30 -8.87
N PRO A 247 -15.60 12.13 -8.62
CA PRO A 247 -14.30 12.23 -9.33
C PRO A 247 -13.11 11.48 -8.68
N HIS A 248 -13.13 10.13 -8.65
CA HIS A 248 -12.10 9.22 -8.12
C HIS A 248 -11.29 9.74 -6.92
N ARG A 249 -11.93 9.81 -5.74
CA ARG A 249 -11.35 10.37 -4.53
C ARG A 249 -11.74 9.60 -3.27
N LEU A 250 -10.97 9.80 -2.21
CA LEU A 250 -11.41 9.51 -0.85
C LEU A 250 -12.06 10.76 -0.28
N ALA A 251 -13.26 10.61 0.29
CA ALA A 251 -13.95 11.64 1.04
C ALA A 251 -14.01 11.30 2.52
N GLU A 252 -13.69 12.26 3.37
CA GLU A 252 -14.09 12.26 4.76
C GLU A 252 -15.40 13.03 4.88
N ARG A 253 -16.37 12.39 5.51
CA ARG A 253 -17.73 12.90 5.73
C ARG A 253 -18.08 12.90 7.21
N SER A 254 -19.18 13.54 7.55
CA SER A 254 -19.70 13.56 8.91
C SER A 254 -21.20 13.32 8.99
N ASN A 255 -21.63 12.73 10.11
CA ASN A 255 -23.03 12.71 10.51
C ASN A 255 -23.53 14.04 11.13
N LYS A 256 -22.67 15.08 11.24
CA LYS A 256 -23.11 16.43 11.60
C LYS A 256 -23.83 17.09 10.42
N LEU A 257 -25.09 17.46 10.61
CA LEU A 257 -25.94 18.05 9.57
C LEU A 257 -25.37 19.33 8.96
N ASP A 258 -24.72 20.17 9.76
CA ASP A 258 -24.14 21.44 9.28
C ASP A 258 -22.84 21.23 8.48
N TYR A 259 -22.21 20.06 8.60
CA TYR A 259 -20.91 19.74 7.99
C TYR A 259 -20.87 18.31 7.44
N PRO A 260 -21.74 17.95 6.48
CA PRO A 260 -21.85 16.58 5.97
C PRO A 260 -20.60 16.16 5.18
N ASP A 261 -19.95 17.11 4.49
CA ASP A 261 -18.69 16.90 3.78
C ASP A 261 -17.54 17.64 4.47
N VAL A 262 -16.42 16.96 4.65
CA VAL A 262 -15.33 17.45 5.51
C VAL A 262 -14.06 17.70 4.72
N ALA A 263 -13.45 16.65 4.17
CA ALA A 263 -12.15 16.74 3.52
C ALA A 263 -12.01 15.72 2.39
N TYR A 264 -11.22 16.04 1.38
CA TYR A 264 -11.04 15.19 0.20
C TYR A 264 -9.56 14.93 -0.12
N TRP A 265 -9.28 13.72 -0.59
CA TRP A 265 -7.99 13.34 -1.16
C TRP A 265 -8.20 12.75 -2.55
N PRO A 266 -7.55 13.27 -3.61
CA PRO A 266 -7.50 12.58 -4.89
C PRO A 266 -6.93 11.17 -4.70
N MET A 267 -7.62 10.14 -5.21
CA MET A 267 -7.23 8.76 -4.96
C MET A 267 -5.87 8.42 -5.60
N ASP A 268 -5.59 8.98 -6.77
CA ASP A 268 -4.31 8.79 -7.45
C ASP A 268 -3.14 9.38 -6.62
N ALA A 269 -3.32 10.53 -5.99
CA ALA A 269 -2.31 11.13 -5.11
C ALA A 269 -2.02 10.25 -3.87
N LEU A 270 -3.04 9.54 -3.34
CA LEU A 270 -2.84 8.58 -2.25
C LEU A 270 -2.03 7.36 -2.71
N LYS A 271 -2.36 6.80 -3.88
CA LYS A 271 -1.63 5.66 -4.47
C LYS A 271 -0.18 6.03 -4.78
N GLU A 272 0.06 7.20 -5.36
CA GLU A 272 1.40 7.70 -5.64
C GLU A 272 2.21 7.87 -4.35
N THR A 273 1.60 8.44 -3.31
CA THR A 273 2.27 8.60 -2.00
C THR A 273 2.63 7.23 -1.40
N LEU A 274 1.71 6.26 -1.46
CA LEU A 274 1.95 4.90 -1.00
C LEU A 274 3.10 4.22 -1.76
N LEU A 275 3.09 4.29 -3.09
CA LEU A 275 4.10 3.66 -3.96
C LEU A 275 5.47 4.32 -3.85
N ALA A 276 5.52 5.65 -3.68
CA ALA A 276 6.76 6.39 -3.49
C ALA A 276 7.40 6.07 -2.13
N LYS A 277 6.59 5.88 -1.09
CA LYS A 277 7.08 5.60 0.27
C LYS A 277 7.43 4.12 0.45
N HIS A 278 6.72 3.21 -0.20
CA HIS A 278 6.93 1.77 -0.06
C HIS A 278 7.33 1.05 -1.38
N PRO A 279 8.40 1.46 -2.10
CA PRO A 279 8.92 0.62 -3.19
C PRO A 279 9.35 -0.76 -2.66
N GLU A 280 9.97 -0.76 -1.48
CA GLU A 280 10.39 -1.89 -0.68
C GLU A 280 10.39 -1.44 0.80
N THR A 281 10.10 -2.34 1.75
CA THR A 281 10.03 -1.94 3.17
C THR A 281 10.51 -3.04 4.09
N PHE A 282 11.38 -2.66 5.03
CA PHE A 282 11.86 -3.48 6.12
C PHE A 282 11.12 -3.10 7.40
N TRP A 283 10.23 -3.99 7.82
CA TRP A 283 9.47 -3.87 9.06
C TRP A 283 10.25 -4.56 10.19
N VAL A 284 11.14 -3.80 10.82
CA VAL A 284 12.05 -4.31 11.85
C VAL A 284 11.33 -4.38 13.20
N ARG A 285 11.42 -5.52 13.89
CA ARG A 285 10.78 -5.73 15.18
C ARG A 285 11.81 -5.94 16.29
N ALA A 286 11.60 -5.21 17.38
CA ALA A 286 12.45 -5.27 18.57
C ALA A 286 11.70 -5.81 19.79
N ASN A 287 12.37 -6.63 20.58
CA ASN A 287 12.00 -6.87 21.98
C ASN A 287 12.41 -5.65 22.83
N CYS A 288 11.64 -5.41 23.89
CA CYS A 288 11.83 -4.21 24.71
C CYS A 288 11.77 -4.56 26.20
N ILE A 289 12.70 -4.01 26.97
CA ILE A 289 12.71 -4.08 28.43
C ILE A 289 12.76 -2.65 28.97
N LYS A 290 11.91 -2.35 29.96
CA LYS A 290 12.00 -1.06 30.66
C LYS A 290 13.25 -1.04 31.52
N ASN A 291 14.02 0.04 31.45
CA ASN A 291 15.21 0.26 32.27
C ASN A 291 15.14 1.66 32.91
N GLY A 292 14.45 1.77 34.04
CA GLY A 292 14.21 3.06 34.70
C GLY A 292 13.49 4.06 33.80
N ALA A 293 14.17 5.16 33.45
CA ALA A 293 13.65 6.21 32.58
C ALA A 293 13.83 5.94 31.07
N SER A 294 14.54 4.87 30.70
CA SER A 294 14.79 4.46 29.31
C SER A 294 14.22 3.07 29.01
N GLU A 295 14.42 2.62 27.76
CA GLU A 295 14.09 1.28 27.29
C GLU A 295 15.33 0.65 26.65
N LEU A 296 15.52 -0.65 26.86
CA LEU A 296 16.47 -1.46 26.13
C LEU A 296 15.76 -2.12 24.95
N PHE A 297 16.40 -2.13 23.79
CA PHE A 297 15.86 -2.70 22.55
C PHE A 297 16.77 -3.80 22.01
N ARG A 298 16.19 -4.94 21.64
CA ARG A 298 16.89 -6.01 20.92
C ARG A 298 16.15 -6.30 19.63
N TYR A 299 16.74 -5.96 18.49
CA TYR A 299 16.18 -6.22 17.16
C TYR A 299 16.31 -7.70 16.83
N GLU A 300 15.22 -8.34 16.41
CA GLU A 300 15.17 -9.80 16.25
C GLU A 300 14.54 -10.28 14.95
N LYS A 301 13.71 -9.46 14.32
CA LYS A 301 13.00 -9.88 13.11
C LYS A 301 12.91 -8.75 12.11
N VAL A 302 12.99 -9.10 10.83
CA VAL A 302 12.65 -8.22 9.71
C VAL A 302 11.57 -8.92 8.91
N LEU A 303 10.40 -8.28 8.78
CA LEU A 303 9.49 -8.62 7.70
C LEU A 303 9.85 -7.71 6.51
N HIS A 304 10.23 -8.32 5.40
CA HIS A 304 10.61 -7.64 4.18
C HIS A 304 9.45 -7.72 3.18
N THR A 305 8.81 -6.58 2.92
CA THR A 305 7.72 -6.48 1.93
C THR A 305 8.19 -5.77 0.67
N LYS A 306 7.71 -6.24 -0.49
CA LYS A 306 7.89 -5.56 -1.78
C LYS A 306 6.80 -4.50 -2.01
N ARG A 307 6.85 -3.87 -3.19
CA ARG A 307 5.91 -2.82 -3.62
C ARG A 307 4.44 -3.21 -3.32
N PRO A 308 3.63 -2.32 -2.73
CA PRO A 308 2.24 -2.59 -2.42
C PRO A 308 1.36 -2.66 -3.68
N ILE A 309 0.25 -3.39 -3.56
CA ILE A 309 -0.83 -3.51 -4.53
C ILE A 309 -1.70 -2.25 -4.43
N ALA A 310 -1.25 -1.15 -5.06
CA ALA A 310 -1.93 0.15 -4.97
C ALA A 310 -3.40 0.12 -5.43
N SER A 311 -3.78 -0.83 -6.28
CA SER A 311 -5.17 -1.06 -6.69
C SER A 311 -6.07 -1.58 -5.57
N ALA A 312 -5.52 -2.16 -4.50
CA ALA A 312 -6.28 -2.62 -3.33
C ALA A 312 -6.64 -1.47 -2.38
N LEU A 313 -5.91 -0.33 -2.44
CA LEU A 313 -6.07 0.78 -1.49
C LEU A 313 -7.51 1.30 -1.37
N PRO A 314 -8.29 1.50 -2.46
CA PRO A 314 -9.68 1.94 -2.37
C PRO A 314 -10.54 0.99 -1.52
N THR A 315 -10.50 -0.31 -1.81
CA THR A 315 -11.27 -1.32 -1.07
C THR A 315 -10.84 -1.40 0.40
N LEU A 316 -9.55 -1.24 0.69
CA LEU A 316 -9.05 -1.24 2.06
C LEU A 316 -9.51 0.00 2.85
N LEU A 317 -9.63 1.16 2.21
CA LEU A 317 -10.18 2.37 2.81
C LEU A 317 -11.69 2.21 3.09
N GLU A 318 -12.42 1.71 2.11
CA GLU A 318 -13.88 1.48 2.18
C GLU A 318 -14.24 0.47 3.28
N THR A 319 -13.53 -0.65 3.35
CA THR A 319 -13.75 -1.69 4.37
C THR A 319 -13.23 -1.30 5.76
N GLY A 320 -12.50 -0.18 5.88
CA GLY A 320 -11.89 0.25 7.13
C GLY A 320 -10.64 -0.53 7.56
N ALA A 321 -10.09 -1.37 6.68
CA ALA A 321 -8.81 -2.04 6.88
C ALA A 321 -7.64 -1.04 6.91
N VAL A 322 -7.74 0.03 6.10
CA VAL A 322 -6.91 1.23 6.16
C VAL A 322 -7.76 2.38 6.73
N THR A 323 -7.19 3.12 7.67
CA THR A 323 -7.85 4.23 8.38
C THR A 323 -7.01 5.49 8.33
N VAL A 324 -7.63 6.65 8.55
CA VAL A 324 -6.95 7.95 8.70
C VAL A 324 -6.94 8.36 10.17
N ASP A 325 -5.76 8.57 10.76
CA ASP A 325 -5.62 9.11 12.11
C ASP A 325 -5.36 10.62 12.05
N HIS A 326 -6.31 11.41 12.56
CA HIS A 326 -6.10 12.84 12.82
C HIS A 326 -5.37 13.01 14.15
N LEU A 327 -4.35 13.88 14.16
CA LEU A 327 -3.52 14.19 15.33
C LEU A 327 -3.35 15.71 15.47
N ILE A 328 -4.48 16.41 15.57
CA ILE A 328 -4.53 17.87 15.58
C ILE A 328 -4.70 18.37 17.01
N THR A 329 -3.93 19.38 17.39
CA THR A 329 -3.99 20.04 18.69
C THR A 329 -4.04 21.55 18.52
N ARG A 330 -4.83 22.21 19.36
CA ARG A 330 -4.86 23.67 19.53
C ARG A 330 -4.50 24.01 20.97
N ASP A 331 -3.43 24.77 21.17
CA ASP A 331 -3.01 25.20 22.50
C ASP A 331 -3.85 26.40 22.99
N HIS A 332 -3.62 26.81 24.24
CA HIS A 332 -4.34 27.92 24.87
C HIS A 332 -4.00 29.29 24.25
N ALA A 333 -2.85 29.42 23.59
CA ALA A 333 -2.49 30.60 22.80
C ALA A 333 -3.12 30.59 21.40
N GLY A 334 -3.89 29.54 21.05
CA GLY A 334 -4.57 29.40 19.77
C GLY A 334 -3.74 28.78 18.65
N ARG A 335 -2.49 28.37 18.90
CA ARG A 335 -1.63 27.76 17.87
C ARG A 335 -2.11 26.34 17.58
N VAL A 336 -2.28 26.06 16.28
CA VAL A 336 -2.66 24.73 15.79
C VAL A 336 -1.43 23.96 15.33
N ARG A 337 -1.36 22.68 15.70
CA ARG A 337 -0.37 21.73 15.19
C ARG A 337 -1.05 20.45 14.76
N GLU A 338 -0.76 20.02 13.54
CA GLU A 338 -1.15 18.73 13.00
C GLU A 338 0.10 17.88 12.76
N ARG A 339 0.12 16.65 13.29
CA ARG A 339 1.23 15.70 13.07
C ARG A 339 1.05 14.84 11.82
N GLY A 340 0.32 15.37 10.84
CA GLY A 340 -0.13 14.73 9.61
C GLY A 340 -1.32 13.80 9.83
N PRO A 341 -2.32 13.80 8.94
CA PRO A 341 -3.27 12.70 8.84
C PRO A 341 -2.49 11.45 8.44
N LEU A 342 -2.48 10.45 9.31
CA LEU A 342 -1.71 9.23 9.11
C LEU A 342 -2.61 8.15 8.52
N PHE A 343 -2.24 7.64 7.36
CA PHE A 343 -2.87 6.44 6.80
C PHE A 343 -2.26 5.22 7.47
N ARG A 344 -3.09 4.41 8.13
CA ARG A 344 -2.64 3.30 8.96
C ARG A 344 -3.39 2.02 8.65
N ILE A 345 -2.70 0.89 8.81
CA ILE A 345 -3.22 -0.44 8.56
C ILE A 345 -2.88 -1.38 9.73
N ASP A 346 -3.79 -2.31 10.05
CA ASP A 346 -3.52 -3.38 11.00
C ASP A 346 -2.55 -4.40 10.37
N LYS A 347 -1.62 -4.95 11.16
CA LYS A 347 -0.66 -5.95 10.67
C LYS A 347 -1.33 -7.18 10.07
N ARG A 348 -2.50 -7.57 10.58
CA ARG A 348 -3.28 -8.71 10.06
C ARG A 348 -3.79 -8.50 8.63
N ASN A 349 -3.83 -7.25 8.16
CA ASN A 349 -4.27 -6.88 6.83
C ASN A 349 -3.10 -6.62 5.87
N PHE A 350 -1.85 -6.86 6.28
CA PHE A 350 -0.68 -6.61 5.43
C PHE A 350 -0.75 -7.38 4.12
N ASP A 351 -1.14 -8.64 4.15
CA ASP A 351 -1.23 -9.50 2.96
C ASP A 351 -2.33 -9.06 1.98
N LEU A 352 -3.22 -8.15 2.39
CA LEU A 352 -4.19 -7.52 1.50
C LEU A 352 -3.61 -6.33 0.74
N LEU A 353 -2.52 -5.73 1.23
CA LEU A 353 -1.89 -4.54 0.67
C LEU A 353 -0.53 -4.85 0.03
N PHE A 354 0.26 -5.73 0.63
CA PHE A 354 1.56 -6.13 0.17
C PHE A 354 1.49 -7.56 -0.37
N PRO A 355 2.23 -7.90 -1.43
CA PRO A 355 2.52 -9.29 -1.75
C PRO A 355 3.14 -10.00 -0.54
N PRO A 356 3.07 -11.35 -0.46
CA PRO A 356 3.67 -12.11 0.62
C PRO A 356 5.11 -11.66 0.89
N GLY A 357 5.36 -11.21 2.12
CA GLY A 357 6.68 -10.76 2.55
C GLY A 357 7.59 -11.91 2.95
N GLU A 358 8.89 -11.67 2.95
CA GLU A 358 9.89 -12.59 3.47
C GLU A 358 10.17 -12.25 4.94
N GLU A 359 10.04 -13.23 5.84
CA GLU A 359 10.42 -13.04 7.25
C GLU A 359 11.86 -13.52 7.46
N HIS A 360 12.71 -12.64 7.97
CA HIS A 360 14.06 -12.95 8.39
C HIS A 360 14.12 -12.96 9.92
N ASP A 361 14.46 -14.11 10.50
CA ASP A 361 14.90 -14.18 11.89
C ASP A 361 16.37 -13.72 11.96
N LEU A 362 16.66 -12.85 12.92
CA LEU A 362 17.99 -12.27 13.13
C LEU A 362 18.75 -12.95 14.27
N ARG A 363 18.17 -13.99 14.90
CA ARG A 363 18.80 -14.72 16.00
C ARG A 363 19.86 -15.72 15.55
#